data_AF-A0A838VCM7-F1
#
_entry.id   AF-A0A838VCM7-F1
#
_cell.length_a   1.000
_cell.length_b   1.000
_cell.length_c   1.000
_cell.angle_alpha   90.00
_cell.angle_beta   90.00
_cell.angle_gamma   90.00
#
_symmetry.space_group_name_H-M   'P 1'
#
loop_
_entity.id
_entity.type
_entity.pdbx_description
1 polymer ?
#
loop_
_entity_poly.entity_id
_entity_poly.type
_entity_poly.pdbx_seq_one_letter_code
_entity_poly.pdbx_strand_id
1 'polypeptide(L)'
;MDRYPAPARPIVSAMTEAAAAEPARAVAFQGAPGANSHIAVSEAFPDGLPLPCFSFEDAIDAVKDGRADCAMIPIENSLHGRVADMHFLLPESGLAITGEHFLPIRYALMGTGAIEGIVQAVSHPQALGQCRHWLRGRGIQPIAYADTAGAAAHVAELGDPGVAAIAPPLAAETYGLMIL
;
A
#
# COMPACT_ATOMS: atom_id res chain seq x y z
N MET A 1 4.87 -6.55 14.38
CA MET A 1 5.63 -5.40 13.86
C MET A 1 6.77 -5.81 12.91
N ASP A 2 7.33 -7.02 13.01
CA ASP A 2 8.42 -7.49 12.12
C ASP A 2 8.03 -7.73 10.65
N ARG A 3 6.77 -7.51 10.28
CA ARG A 3 6.26 -7.73 8.93
C ARG A 3 6.47 -6.53 7.98
N TYR A 4 6.81 -5.36 8.52
CA TYR A 4 7.07 -4.15 7.74
C TYR A 4 8.57 -3.79 7.74
N PRO A 5 9.09 -3.16 6.67
CA PRO A 5 10.44 -2.56 6.66
C PRO A 5 10.63 -1.56 7.81
N ALA A 6 11.85 -1.39 8.29
CA ALA A 6 12.14 -0.57 9.46
C ALA A 6 11.55 0.86 9.38
N PRO A 7 11.60 1.57 8.24
CA PRO A 7 11.01 2.91 8.10
C PRO A 7 9.48 2.96 8.28
N ALA A 8 8.77 1.88 7.97
CA ALA A 8 7.32 1.82 8.08
C ALA A 8 6.83 1.48 9.51
N ARG A 9 7.64 0.77 10.30
CA ARG A 9 7.26 0.33 11.66
C ARG A 9 6.79 1.45 12.60
N PRO A 10 7.50 2.59 12.75
CA PRO A 10 7.03 3.64 13.66
C PRO A 10 5.70 4.26 13.19
N ILE A 11 5.51 4.40 11.88
CA ILE A 11 4.26 4.94 11.30
C ILE A 11 3.10 3.98 11.55
N VAL A 12 3.32 2.69 11.32
CA VAL A 12 2.34 1.63 11.62
C VAL A 12 1.98 1.62 13.11
N SER A 13 2.96 1.75 14.02
CA SER A 13 2.70 1.82 15.47
C SER A 13 1.79 3.01 15.81
N ALA A 14 2.14 4.20 15.32
CA ALA A 14 1.36 5.42 15.59
C ALA A 14 -0.07 5.33 15.05
N MET A 15 -0.25 4.84 13.82
CA MET A 15 -1.57 4.60 13.22
C MET A 15 -2.38 3.58 14.03
N THR A 16 -1.73 2.50 14.48
CA THR A 16 -2.38 1.45 15.28
C THR A 16 -2.82 1.99 16.65
N GLU A 17 -1.98 2.77 17.31
CA GLU A 17 -2.29 3.39 18.60
C GLU A 17 -3.45 4.40 18.48
N ALA A 18 -3.46 5.22 17.42
CA ALA A 18 -4.55 6.15 17.14
C ALA A 18 -5.87 5.41 16.88
N ALA A 19 -5.85 4.38 16.03
CA ALA A 19 -7.02 3.56 15.74
C ALA A 19 -7.57 2.85 17.00
N ALA A 20 -6.68 2.35 17.88
CA ALA A 20 -7.08 1.72 19.13
C ALA A 20 -7.71 2.69 20.13
N ALA A 21 -7.31 3.97 20.11
CA ALA A 21 -7.88 5.00 20.98
C ALA A 21 -9.31 5.40 20.55
N GLU A 22 -9.61 5.38 19.26
CA GLU A 22 -10.92 5.73 18.70
C GLU A 22 -11.38 4.72 17.63
N PRO A 23 -11.72 3.46 17.99
CA PRO A 23 -12.04 2.41 17.01
C PRO A 23 -13.22 2.75 16.09
N ALA A 24 -14.18 3.56 16.58
CA ALA A 24 -15.33 4.04 15.81
C ALA A 24 -14.94 4.98 14.65
N ARG A 25 -13.70 5.49 14.60
CA ARG A 25 -13.14 6.27 13.50
C ARG A 25 -12.12 5.48 12.69
N ALA A 26 -11.75 4.28 13.13
CA ALA A 26 -10.70 3.51 12.50
C ALA A 26 -11.20 2.83 11.23
N VAL A 27 -10.41 2.93 10.16
CA VAL A 27 -10.69 2.33 8.85
C VAL A 27 -9.55 1.40 8.49
N ALA A 28 -9.80 0.10 8.56
CA ALA A 28 -8.80 -0.92 8.28
C ALA A 28 -8.50 -1.01 6.77
N PHE A 29 -7.24 -1.21 6.41
CA PHE A 29 -6.84 -1.45 5.03
C PHE A 29 -5.65 -2.39 4.96
N GLN A 30 -5.56 -3.19 3.90
CA GLN A 30 -4.38 -4.01 3.63
C GLN A 30 -3.28 -3.17 2.98
N GLY A 31 -2.07 -3.23 3.55
CA GLY A 31 -0.86 -2.60 3.00
C GLY A 31 -0.08 -1.77 4.01
N ALA A 32 1.09 -1.28 3.57
CA ALA A 32 1.90 -0.35 4.35
C ALA A 32 1.38 1.11 4.22
N PRO A 33 1.72 2.00 5.15
CA PRO A 33 1.44 3.44 5.02
C PRO A 33 1.97 3.98 3.68
N GLY A 34 1.12 4.71 2.96
CA GLY A 34 1.43 5.25 1.64
C GLY A 34 1.00 4.37 0.45
N ALA A 35 0.41 3.20 0.71
CA ALA A 35 -0.17 2.34 -0.33
C ALA A 35 -1.42 2.99 -0.96
N ASN A 36 -1.86 2.48 -2.11
CA ASN A 36 -3.10 2.94 -2.75
C ASN A 36 -4.32 2.83 -1.82
N SER A 37 -4.43 1.75 -1.03
CA SER A 37 -5.51 1.60 -0.05
C SER A 37 -5.44 2.67 1.05
N HIS A 38 -4.25 3.11 1.45
CA HIS A 38 -4.09 4.21 2.40
C HIS A 38 -4.61 5.54 1.82
N ILE A 39 -4.33 5.79 0.53
CA ILE A 39 -4.87 6.95 -0.20
C ILE A 39 -6.40 6.86 -0.27
N ALA A 40 -6.94 5.69 -0.64
CA ALA A 40 -8.39 5.48 -0.71
C ALA A 40 -9.08 5.73 0.63
N VAL A 41 -8.50 5.27 1.74
CA VAL A 41 -8.99 5.59 3.09
C VAL A 41 -8.98 7.09 3.34
N SER A 42 -7.87 7.77 3.03
CA SER A 42 -7.72 9.20 3.29
C SER A 42 -8.68 10.06 2.45
N GLU A 43 -9.00 9.64 1.22
CA GLU A 43 -9.95 10.32 0.34
C GLU A 43 -11.41 10.08 0.75
N ALA A 44 -11.75 8.83 1.09
CA ALA A 44 -13.13 8.45 1.43
C ALA A 44 -13.51 8.81 2.88
N PHE A 45 -12.53 8.87 3.79
CA PHE A 45 -12.70 9.17 5.21
C PHE A 45 -11.71 10.24 5.67
N PRO A 46 -11.93 11.53 5.33
CA PRO A 46 -11.00 12.62 5.68
C PRO A 46 -10.73 12.76 7.19
N ASP A 47 -11.73 12.43 8.02
CA ASP A 47 -11.63 12.44 9.49
C ASP A 47 -11.37 11.04 10.09
N GLY A 48 -11.17 10.03 9.23
CA GLY A 48 -10.91 8.64 9.62
C GLY A 48 -9.49 8.43 10.12
N LEU A 49 -9.30 7.36 10.88
CA LEU A 49 -8.01 6.91 11.37
C LEU A 49 -7.59 5.66 10.59
N PRO A 50 -6.65 5.76 9.63
CA PRO A 50 -6.23 4.61 8.85
C PRO A 50 -5.57 3.55 9.75
N LEU A 51 -6.03 2.30 9.65
CA LEU A 51 -5.46 1.16 10.35
C LEU A 51 -4.80 0.20 9.36
N PRO A 52 -3.46 0.22 9.20
CA PRO A 52 -2.76 -0.69 8.31
C PRO A 52 -2.83 -2.14 8.83
N CYS A 53 -3.13 -3.06 7.93
CA CYS A 53 -3.20 -4.50 8.16
C CYS A 53 -2.32 -5.23 7.15
N PHE A 54 -1.83 -6.43 7.49
CA PHE A 54 -0.88 -7.13 6.64
C PHE A 54 -1.57 -7.87 5.49
N SER A 55 -2.73 -8.48 5.75
CA SER A 55 -3.56 -9.14 4.74
C SER A 55 -4.99 -8.59 4.69
N PHE A 56 -5.79 -9.04 3.72
CA PHE A 56 -7.21 -8.68 3.65
C PHE A 56 -8.01 -9.30 4.80
N GLU A 57 -7.66 -10.53 5.20
CA GLU A 57 -8.23 -11.21 6.36
C GLU A 57 -7.97 -10.41 7.64
N ASP A 58 -6.73 -9.92 7.85
CA ASP A 58 -6.40 -9.09 9.01
C ASP A 58 -7.26 -7.82 9.06
N ALA A 59 -7.56 -7.20 7.91
CA ALA A 59 -8.41 -6.02 7.81
C ALA A 59 -9.90 -6.32 8.06
N ILE A 60 -10.39 -7.46 7.58
CA ILE A 60 -11.75 -7.95 7.83
C ILE A 60 -11.93 -8.28 9.32
N ASP A 61 -10.97 -9.00 9.89
CA ASP A 61 -10.98 -9.37 11.31
C ASP A 61 -10.87 -8.12 12.20
N ALA A 62 -10.16 -7.06 11.77
CA ALA A 62 -10.15 -5.79 12.50
C ALA A 62 -11.56 -5.20 12.69
N VAL A 63 -12.43 -5.32 11.69
CA VAL A 63 -13.82 -4.87 11.81
C VAL A 63 -14.62 -5.81 12.70
N LYS A 64 -14.49 -7.13 12.50
CA LYS A 64 -15.22 -8.14 13.29
C LYS A 64 -14.88 -8.08 14.79
N ASP A 65 -13.63 -7.79 15.12
CA ASP A 65 -13.13 -7.68 16.48
C ASP A 65 -13.46 -6.32 17.13
N GLY A 66 -14.07 -5.38 16.39
CA GLY A 66 -14.33 -4.02 16.86
C GLY A 66 -13.08 -3.15 17.01
N ARG A 67 -11.96 -3.52 16.36
CA ARG A 67 -10.73 -2.72 16.29
C ARG A 67 -10.83 -1.62 15.22
N ALA A 68 -11.76 -1.74 14.29
CA ALA A 68 -12.10 -0.75 13.28
C ALA A 68 -13.61 -0.69 13.05
N ASP A 69 -14.12 0.47 12.65
CA ASP A 69 -15.52 0.68 12.30
C ASP A 69 -15.86 0.05 10.93
N CYS A 70 -14.93 0.18 9.98
CA CYS A 70 -15.05 -0.40 8.66
C CYS A 70 -13.68 -0.75 8.06
N ALA A 71 -13.69 -1.38 6.88
CA ALA A 71 -12.49 -1.68 6.11
C ALA A 71 -12.62 -1.17 4.67
N MET A 72 -11.54 -0.58 4.15
CA MET A 72 -11.40 -0.21 2.74
C MET A 72 -10.69 -1.34 2.01
N ILE A 73 -11.42 -2.04 1.14
CA ILE A 73 -10.96 -3.26 0.49
C ILE A 73 -11.02 -3.13 -1.04
N PRO A 74 -9.89 -3.28 -1.76
CA PRO A 74 -9.91 -3.27 -3.21
C PRO A 74 -10.55 -4.55 -3.76
N ILE A 75 -11.61 -4.42 -4.56
CA ILE A 75 -12.31 -5.56 -5.17
C ILE A 75 -12.03 -5.72 -6.67
N GLU A 76 -11.64 -4.65 -7.37
CA GLU A 76 -11.42 -4.65 -8.81
C GLU A 76 -10.37 -3.61 -9.22
N ASN A 77 -9.61 -3.92 -10.28
CA ASN A 77 -8.70 -3.01 -10.95
C ASN A 77 -8.94 -3.06 -12.46
N SER A 78 -9.11 -1.91 -13.11
CA SER A 78 -9.43 -1.82 -14.54
C SER A 78 -8.42 -2.49 -15.48
N LEU A 79 -7.16 -2.68 -15.05
CA LEU A 79 -6.10 -3.30 -15.85
C LEU A 79 -5.84 -4.77 -15.52
N HIS A 80 -6.25 -5.26 -14.36
CA HIS A 80 -5.99 -6.63 -13.90
C HIS A 80 -7.26 -7.41 -13.51
N GLY A 81 -8.42 -6.79 -13.67
CA GLY A 81 -9.70 -7.37 -13.29
C GLY A 81 -9.89 -7.44 -11.78
N ARG A 82 -10.70 -8.41 -11.35
CA ARG A 82 -11.09 -8.61 -9.95
C ARG A 82 -9.91 -9.04 -9.09
N VAL A 83 -9.90 -8.59 -7.84
CA VAL A 83 -8.96 -9.07 -6.82
C VAL A 83 -9.44 -10.45 -6.37
N ALA A 84 -8.76 -11.50 -6.82
CA ALA A 84 -9.25 -12.89 -6.79
C ALA A 84 -9.67 -13.35 -5.38
N ASP A 85 -8.88 -13.00 -4.35
CA ASP A 85 -9.11 -13.46 -2.99
C ASP A 85 -10.40 -12.87 -2.39
N MET A 86 -10.80 -11.67 -2.81
CA MET A 86 -11.98 -10.99 -2.27
C MET A 86 -13.31 -11.65 -2.65
N HIS A 87 -13.35 -12.42 -3.73
CA HIS A 87 -14.54 -13.18 -4.10
C HIS A 87 -14.89 -14.29 -3.11
N PHE A 88 -13.90 -14.81 -2.39
CA PHE A 88 -14.09 -15.81 -1.36
C PHE A 88 -14.24 -15.17 0.03
N LEU A 89 -13.44 -14.12 0.30
CA LEU A 89 -13.41 -13.49 1.62
C LEU A 89 -14.68 -12.68 1.93
N LEU A 90 -15.26 -11.95 0.96
CA LEU A 90 -16.44 -11.11 1.26
C LEU A 90 -17.67 -11.93 1.68
N PRO A 91 -18.08 -13.00 0.97
CA PRO A 91 -19.23 -13.81 1.37
C PRO A 91 -19.10 -14.44 2.76
N GLU A 92 -17.89 -14.83 3.15
CA GLU A 92 -17.61 -15.49 4.43
C GLU A 92 -17.29 -14.51 5.58
N SER A 93 -17.10 -13.22 5.26
CA SER A 93 -16.70 -12.20 6.24
C SER A 93 -17.75 -11.96 7.33
N GLY A 94 -19.03 -12.18 7.04
CA GLY A 94 -20.15 -11.76 7.89
C GLY A 94 -20.34 -10.23 7.95
N LEU A 95 -19.66 -9.48 7.08
CA LEU A 95 -19.77 -8.03 6.95
C LEU A 95 -20.73 -7.64 5.81
N ALA A 96 -21.08 -6.36 5.75
CA ALA A 96 -21.88 -5.78 4.68
C ALA A 96 -21.10 -4.67 3.96
N ILE A 97 -21.32 -4.53 2.65
CA ILE A 97 -20.78 -3.42 1.86
C ILE A 97 -21.64 -2.18 2.14
N THR A 98 -21.02 -1.12 2.65
CA THR A 98 -21.70 0.13 3.04
C THR A 98 -21.36 1.31 2.14
N GLY A 99 -20.40 1.17 1.23
CA GLY A 99 -20.00 2.21 0.28
C GLY A 99 -18.97 1.71 -0.73
N GLU A 100 -18.62 2.56 -1.68
CA GLU A 100 -17.61 2.32 -2.70
C GLU A 100 -16.75 3.56 -2.93
N HIS A 101 -15.50 3.36 -3.35
CA HIS A 101 -14.57 4.43 -3.72
C HIS A 101 -13.77 4.03 -4.96
N PHE A 102 -13.58 4.99 -5.87
CA PHE A 102 -12.80 4.78 -7.09
C PHE A 102 -11.53 5.63 -7.05
N LEU A 103 -10.38 4.96 -6.97
CA LEU A 103 -9.07 5.63 -6.94
C LEU A 103 -8.36 5.52 -8.30
N PRO A 104 -8.09 6.65 -9.00
CA PRO A 104 -7.22 6.66 -10.16
C PRO A 104 -5.78 6.30 -9.78
N ILE A 105 -5.31 5.13 -10.24
CA ILE A 105 -3.97 4.64 -9.91
C ILE A 105 -2.90 5.44 -10.64
N ARG A 106 -1.93 5.96 -9.88
CA ARG A 106 -0.74 6.63 -10.39
C ARG A 106 0.49 6.05 -9.71
N TYR A 107 1.52 5.76 -10.50
CA TYR A 107 2.81 5.31 -10.00
C TYR A 107 3.89 6.34 -10.30
N ALA A 108 4.85 6.44 -9.39
CA ALA A 108 6.10 7.15 -9.58
C ALA A 108 7.26 6.18 -9.34
N LEU A 109 8.37 6.39 -10.05
CA LEU A 109 9.66 5.80 -9.67
C LEU A 109 10.25 6.68 -8.57
N MET A 110 10.76 6.08 -7.49
CA MET A 110 11.33 6.82 -6.38
C MET A 110 12.54 6.12 -5.78
N GLY A 111 13.54 6.87 -5.34
CA GLY A 111 14.77 6.30 -4.80
C GLY A 111 15.65 7.34 -4.11
N THR A 112 16.84 6.92 -3.72
CA THR A 112 17.85 7.78 -3.09
C THR A 112 18.89 8.32 -4.08
N GLY A 113 19.01 7.70 -5.25
CA GLY A 113 19.93 8.09 -6.33
C GLY A 113 19.26 8.83 -7.50
N ALA A 114 20.04 9.16 -8.52
CA ALA A 114 19.56 9.74 -9.77
C ALA A 114 19.00 8.67 -10.72
N ILE A 115 18.04 9.02 -11.58
CA ILE A 115 17.36 8.08 -12.48
C ILE A 115 18.31 7.32 -13.42
N GLU A 116 19.43 7.93 -13.82
CA GLU A 116 20.44 7.34 -14.70
C GLU A 116 21.20 6.19 -14.04
N GLY A 117 21.27 6.16 -12.71
CA GLY A 117 21.96 5.12 -11.93
C GLY A 117 21.08 3.91 -11.60
N ILE A 118 19.77 3.99 -11.86
CA ILE A 118 18.82 2.94 -11.45
C ILE A 118 18.96 1.70 -12.33
N VAL A 119 19.23 0.57 -11.70
CA VAL A 119 19.33 -0.76 -12.34
C VAL A 119 18.19 -1.69 -11.92
N GLN A 120 17.56 -1.43 -10.77
CA GLN A 120 16.48 -2.26 -10.23
C GLN A 120 15.28 -1.40 -9.79
N ALA A 121 14.07 -1.92 -10.03
CA ALA A 121 12.83 -1.35 -9.54
C ALA A 121 12.05 -2.37 -8.72
N VAL A 122 11.80 -2.06 -7.45
CA VAL A 122 11.10 -2.91 -6.48
C VAL A 122 9.64 -2.47 -6.36
N SER A 123 8.69 -3.40 -6.46
CA SER A 123 7.26 -3.11 -6.23
C SER A 123 6.40 -4.37 -6.18
N HIS A 124 5.10 -4.19 -5.92
CA HIS A 124 4.10 -5.23 -6.09
C HIS A 124 4.06 -5.73 -7.55
N PRO A 125 3.92 -7.06 -7.81
CA PRO A 125 3.89 -7.61 -9.17
C PRO A 125 2.91 -6.92 -10.12
N GLN A 126 1.76 -6.49 -9.61
CA GLN A 126 0.77 -5.76 -10.41
C GLN A 126 1.29 -4.40 -10.89
N ALA A 127 1.96 -3.64 -10.02
CA ALA A 127 2.55 -2.35 -10.39
C ALA A 127 3.70 -2.53 -11.39
N LEU A 128 4.58 -3.52 -11.15
CA LEU A 128 5.64 -3.88 -12.10
C LEU A 128 5.08 -4.28 -13.47
N GLY A 129 4.00 -5.07 -13.49
CA GLY A 129 3.31 -5.50 -14.70
C GLY A 129 2.72 -4.34 -15.50
N GLN A 130 2.20 -3.31 -14.82
CA GLN A 130 1.68 -2.08 -15.43
C GLN A 130 2.80 -1.18 -15.95
N CYS A 131 3.97 -1.17 -15.31
CA CYS A 131 5.12 -0.36 -15.72
C CYS A 131 6.13 -1.10 -16.64
N ARG A 132 5.87 -2.36 -17.00
CA ARG A 132 6.85 -3.27 -17.66
C ARG A 132 7.49 -2.72 -18.94
N HIS A 133 6.74 -1.98 -19.75
CA HIS A 133 7.25 -1.44 -21.01
C HIS A 133 8.24 -0.30 -20.77
N TRP A 134 7.94 0.57 -19.80
CA TRP A 134 8.80 1.67 -19.39
C TRP A 134 10.09 1.15 -18.74
N LEU A 135 9.98 0.15 -17.87
CA LEU A 135 11.14 -0.50 -17.23
C LEU A 135 12.06 -1.17 -18.26
N ARG A 136 11.48 -1.97 -19.17
CA ARG A 136 12.23 -2.64 -20.23
C ARG A 136 12.95 -1.65 -21.15
N GLY A 137 12.31 -0.54 -21.50
CA GLY A 137 12.91 0.51 -22.32
C GLY A 137 14.13 1.19 -21.70
N ARG A 138 14.30 1.06 -20.38
CA ARG A 138 15.43 1.61 -19.61
C ARG A 138 16.41 0.56 -19.10
N GLY A 139 16.19 -0.71 -19.41
CA GLY A 139 17.01 -1.81 -18.89
C GLY A 139 16.91 -2.00 -17.37
N ILE A 140 15.85 -1.48 -16.73
CA ILE A 140 15.65 -1.59 -15.28
C ILE A 140 15.00 -2.95 -14.97
N GLN A 141 15.63 -3.72 -14.09
CA GLN A 141 15.16 -5.03 -13.69
C GLN A 141 14.02 -4.92 -12.65
N PRO A 142 12.82 -5.50 -12.92
CA PRO A 142 11.73 -5.54 -11.95
C PRO A 142 12.01 -6.58 -10.85
N ILE A 143 11.82 -6.20 -9.59
CA ILE A 143 11.97 -7.05 -8.41
C ILE A 143 10.65 -7.04 -7.62
N ALA A 144 10.05 -8.23 -7.47
CA ALA A 144 8.77 -8.37 -6.78
C ALA A 144 8.89 -8.11 -5.26
N TYR A 145 7.88 -7.44 -4.71
CA TYR A 145 7.74 -7.16 -3.29
C TYR A 145 6.28 -7.32 -2.85
N ALA A 146 6.05 -7.45 -1.54
CA ALA A 146 4.74 -7.76 -0.98
C ALA A 146 3.67 -6.68 -1.26
N ASP A 147 4.05 -5.40 -1.19
CA ASP A 147 3.17 -4.29 -1.53
C ASP A 147 3.97 -3.09 -2.07
N THR A 148 3.27 -2.11 -2.67
CA THR A 148 3.90 -0.96 -3.32
C THR A 148 4.57 0.01 -2.34
N ALA A 149 3.96 0.27 -1.18
CA ALA A 149 4.51 1.21 -0.21
C ALA A 149 5.53 0.55 0.70
N GLY A 150 5.36 -0.73 1.00
CA GLY A 150 6.40 -1.56 1.61
C GLY A 150 7.66 -1.61 0.73
N ALA A 151 7.52 -1.64 -0.60
CA ALA A 151 8.67 -1.53 -1.49
C ALA A 151 9.40 -0.19 -1.35
N ALA A 152 8.67 0.93 -1.24
CA ALA A 152 9.27 2.24 -0.98
C ALA A 152 9.97 2.28 0.39
N ALA A 153 9.34 1.78 1.45
CA ALA A 153 9.95 1.67 2.76
C ALA A 153 11.22 0.79 2.74
N HIS A 154 11.19 -0.31 1.99
CA HIS A 154 12.34 -1.19 1.82
C HIS A 154 13.51 -0.51 1.08
N VAL A 155 13.22 0.24 0.01
CA VAL A 155 14.24 1.01 -0.72
C VAL A 155 14.83 2.12 0.16
N ALA A 156 14.01 2.79 0.96
CA ALA A 156 14.50 3.76 1.95
C ALA A 156 15.40 3.11 3.01
N GLU A 157 15.06 1.91 3.49
CA GLU A 157 15.88 1.14 4.43
C GLU A 157 17.21 0.70 3.81
N LEU A 158 17.17 0.24 2.55
CA LEU A 158 18.34 -0.26 1.83
C LEU A 158 19.35 0.87 1.53
N GLY A 159 18.85 2.05 1.15
CA GLY A 159 19.67 3.23 0.86
C GLY A 159 20.55 3.10 -0.39
N ASP A 160 20.38 2.06 -1.20
CA ASP A 160 21.19 1.81 -2.41
C ASP A 160 20.75 2.74 -3.56
N PRO A 161 21.64 3.60 -4.09
CA PRO A 161 21.31 4.54 -5.16
C PRO A 161 21.01 3.86 -6.50
N GLY A 162 21.31 2.57 -6.68
CA GLY A 162 20.97 1.78 -7.87
C GLY A 162 19.60 1.12 -7.81
N VAL A 163 18.91 1.19 -6.66
CA VAL A 163 17.61 0.56 -6.44
C VAL A 163 16.54 1.62 -6.21
N ALA A 164 15.47 1.55 -6.99
CA ALA A 164 14.29 2.39 -6.83
C ALA A 164 13.05 1.56 -6.49
N ALA A 165 12.02 2.20 -5.96
CA ALA A 165 10.69 1.65 -5.81
C ALA A 165 9.74 2.21 -6.87
N ILE A 166 8.76 1.40 -7.28
CA ILE A 166 7.57 1.91 -7.97
C ILE A 166 6.43 1.93 -6.95
N ALA A 167 5.91 3.10 -6.62
CA ALA A 167 4.84 3.24 -5.63
C ALA A 167 3.98 4.47 -5.90
N PRO A 168 2.83 4.63 -5.20
CA PRO A 168 2.08 5.88 -5.26
C PRO A 168 2.96 7.06 -4.78
N PRO A 169 2.79 8.28 -5.34
CA PRO A 169 3.60 9.44 -4.95
C PRO A 169 3.64 9.72 -3.43
N LEU A 170 2.55 9.42 -2.72
CA LEU A 170 2.46 9.55 -1.26
C LEU A 170 3.55 8.76 -0.53
N ALA A 171 3.97 7.61 -1.05
CA ALA A 171 5.01 6.80 -0.44
C ALA A 171 6.39 7.50 -0.44
N ALA A 172 6.66 8.36 -1.43
CA ALA A 172 7.91 9.13 -1.47
C ALA A 172 7.96 10.13 -0.31
N GLU A 173 6.87 10.85 -0.07
CA GLU A 173 6.73 11.74 1.09
C GLU A 173 6.81 10.96 2.41
N THR A 174 6.10 9.83 2.49
CA THR A 174 6.00 8.99 3.70
C THR A 174 7.37 8.48 4.16
N TYR A 175 8.25 8.13 3.21
CA TYR A 175 9.54 7.49 3.49
C TYR A 175 10.75 8.36 3.16
N GLY A 176 10.56 9.63 2.82
CA GLY A 176 11.65 10.57 2.52
C GLY A 176 12.45 10.23 1.26
N LEU A 177 11.81 9.65 0.24
CA LEU A 177 12.42 9.34 -1.05
C LEU A 177 12.20 10.45 -2.08
N MET A 178 13.09 10.53 -3.07
CA MET A 178 12.93 11.43 -4.21
C MET A 178 12.13 10.76 -5.32
N ILE A 179 11.16 11.47 -5.90
CA ILE A 179 10.52 11.06 -7.16
C ILE A 179 11.48 11.38 -8.32
N LEU A 180 11.66 10.41 -9.22
CA LEU A 180 12.63 10.40 -10.32
C LEU A 180 12.00 10.60 -11.70
#